data_AF-E2ZLZ2-F1
#
_entry.id   AF-E2ZLZ2-F1
#
_cell.length_a   1.000
_cell.length_b   1.000
_cell.length_c   1.000
_cell.angle_alpha   90.00
_cell.angle_beta   90.00
_cell.angle_gamma   90.00
#
_symmetry.space_group_name_H-M   'P 1'
#
loop_
_entity.id
_entity.type
_entity.pdbx_description
1 polymer ?
#
loop_
_entity_poly.entity_id
_entity_poly.type
_entity_poly.pdbx_seq_one_letter_code
_entity_poly.pdbx_strand_id
1 'polypeptide(L)' 'QQYDTPEGANCLTVGKRHLSQREAAVEAIQKIGVCQIYDINKSIWDGQKKYKKEFNCRFCKLKETIVI' A
#
# COMPACT_ATOMS: atom_id res chain seq x y z
N GLN A 1 18.19 -1.64 -15.68
CA GLN A 1 17.52 -2.82 -16.26
C GLN A 1 16.67 -3.57 -15.24
N GLN A 2 17.20 -4.20 -14.19
CA GLN A 2 16.35 -4.98 -13.26
C GLN A 2 15.29 -4.18 -12.47
N TYR A 3 15.52 -2.89 -12.22
CA TYR A 3 14.57 -2.01 -11.51
C TYR A 3 13.75 -1.13 -12.45
N ASP A 4 13.91 -1.30 -13.77
CA ASP A 4 13.24 -0.47 -14.75
C ASP A 4 11.75 -0.86 -14.86
N THR A 5 11.39 -2.06 -14.39
CA THR A 5 10.01 -2.52 -14.22
C THR A 5 9.80 -3.20 -12.85
N PRO A 6 8.72 -2.86 -12.11
CA PRO A 6 8.44 -3.45 -10.81
C PRO A 6 8.05 -4.94 -10.88
N GLU A 7 7.75 -5.46 -12.07
CA GLU A 7 7.47 -6.87 -12.33
C GLU A 7 8.73 -7.77 -12.35
N GLY A 8 9.93 -7.22 -12.56
CA GLY A 8 11.15 -8.02 -12.78
C GLY A 8 12.16 -8.05 -11.64
N ALA A 9 12.06 -7.12 -10.68
CA ALA A 9 13.00 -7.02 -9.57
C ALA A 9 12.64 -8.00 -8.45
N ASN A 10 13.55 -8.90 -8.09
CA ASN A 10 13.42 -9.72 -6.90
C ASN A 10 13.47 -8.85 -5.63
N CYS A 11 12.57 -9.11 -4.69
CA CYS A 11 12.58 -8.47 -3.39
C CYS A 11 13.68 -9.08 -2.51
N LEU A 12 14.65 -8.26 -2.09
CA LEU A 12 15.78 -8.74 -1.29
C LEU A 12 15.41 -9.12 0.15
N THR A 13 14.26 -8.65 0.65
CA THR A 13 13.83 -8.86 2.04
C THR A 13 13.00 -10.12 2.25
N VAL A 14 12.57 -10.80 1.19
CA VAL A 14 11.74 -12.02 1.31
C VAL A 14 12.55 -13.31 1.41
N GLY A 15 13.89 -13.20 1.42
CA GLY A 15 14.81 -14.32 1.50
C GLY A 15 14.64 -15.29 0.33
N LYS A 16 14.53 -16.58 0.63
CA LYS A 16 14.46 -17.67 -0.37
C LYS A 16 13.12 -17.77 -1.11
N ARG A 17 12.13 -16.91 -0.81
CA ARG A 17 10.79 -16.98 -1.40
C ARG A 17 10.72 -16.46 -2.85
N HIS A 18 11.77 -15.79 -3.33
CA HIS A 18 11.88 -15.29 -4.71
C HIS A 18 10.65 -14.53 -5.21
N LEU A 19 10.11 -13.65 -4.37
CA LEU A 19 9.01 -12.76 -4.77
C LEU A 19 9.55 -11.55 -5.52
N SER A 20 8.80 -11.08 -6.50
CA SER A 20 9.02 -9.74 -7.05
C SER A 20 8.79 -8.67 -5.98
N GLN A 21 9.34 -7.47 -6.20
CA GLN A 21 9.07 -6.31 -5.35
C GLN A 21 7.58 -6.01 -5.24
N ARG A 22 6.85 -6.15 -6.36
CA ARG A 22 5.40 -5.96 -6.39
C ARG A 22 4.68 -6.98 -5.51
N GLU A 23 4.98 -8.27 -5.65
CA GLU A 23 4.35 -9.33 -4.85
C GLU A 23 4.66 -9.17 -3.36
N ALA A 24 5.93 -8.87 -3.03
CA ALA A 24 6.34 -8.62 -1.64
C ALA A 24 5.60 -7.41 -1.03
N ALA A 25 5.40 -6.33 -1.80
CA ALA A 25 4.66 -5.15 -1.34
C ALA A 25 3.18 -5.45 -1.13
N VAL A 26 2.55 -6.22 -2.04
CA VAL A 26 1.15 -6.65 -1.89
C VAL A 26 0.98 -7.54 -0.65
N GLU A 27 1.87 -8.51 -0.44
CA GLU A 27 1.81 -9.39 0.73
C GLU A 27 2.03 -8.61 2.03
N ALA A 28 2.96 -7.66 2.05
CA ALA A 28 3.20 -6.81 3.23
C ALA A 28 1.98 -5.96 3.56
N ILE A 29 1.35 -5.34 2.56
CA ILE A 29 0.11 -4.58 2.72
C ILE A 29 -1.02 -5.49 3.21
N GLN A 30 -1.10 -6.73 2.73
CA GLN A 30 -2.10 -7.68 3.19
C GLN A 30 -1.95 -8.09 4.65
N LYS A 31 -0.72 -8.22 5.14
CA LYS A 31 -0.44 -8.61 6.52
C LYS A 31 -0.57 -7.45 7.49
N ILE A 32 -0.14 -6.26 7.09
CA ILE A 32 -0.10 -5.07 7.96
C ILE A 32 -1.43 -4.33 7.94
N GLY A 33 -2.13 -4.35 6.80
CA GLY A 33 -3.34 -3.57 6.57
C GLY A 33 -3.08 -2.07 6.75
N VAL A 34 -4.10 -1.35 7.22
CA VAL A 34 -3.98 0.04 7.61
C VAL A 34 -3.47 0.12 9.06
N CYS A 35 -2.19 0.44 9.25
CA CYS A 35 -1.61 0.73 10.57
C CYS A 35 -1.96 2.16 11.02
N GLN A 36 -3.24 2.46 11.18
CA GLN A 36 -3.73 3.77 11.62
C GLN A 36 -4.31 3.67 13.02
N ILE A 37 -3.66 4.36 13.97
CA ILE A 37 -4.06 4.36 15.38
C ILE A 37 -5.22 5.35 15.63
N TYR A 38 -5.29 6.43 14.86
CA TYR A 38 -6.31 7.48 15.00
C TYR A 38 -6.85 7.93 13.65
N ASP A 39 -8.12 8.32 13.59
CA ASP A 39 -8.74 8.87 12.38
C ASP A 39 -8.08 10.17 11.91
N ILE A 40 -8.04 10.37 10.60
CA ILE A 40 -7.53 11.60 9.99
C ILE A 40 -8.59 12.69 10.13
N ASN A 41 -8.18 13.86 10.64
CA ASN A 41 -9.05 15.04 10.62
C ASN A 41 -9.39 15.43 9.18
N LYS A 42 -10.68 15.38 8.84
CA LYS A 42 -11.17 15.60 7.48
C LYS A 42 -10.92 17.02 6.96
N SER A 43 -10.70 18.00 7.84
CA SER A 43 -10.41 19.39 7.45
C SER A 43 -9.06 19.54 6.71
N ILE A 44 -8.14 18.57 6.83
CA ILE A 44 -6.89 18.57 6.05
C ILE A 44 -7.13 18.60 4.54
N TRP A 45 -8.34 18.21 4.11
CA TRP A 45 -8.74 18.16 2.72
C TRP A 45 -9.53 19.38 2.26
N ASP A 46 -9.68 20.41 3.09
CA ASP A 46 -10.44 21.60 2.74
C ASP A 46 -9.82 22.31 1.52
N GLY A 47 -10.65 22.62 0.53
CA GLY A 47 -10.19 23.12 -0.78
C GLY A 47 -9.50 22.08 -1.68
N GLN A 48 -9.19 20.88 -1.18
CA GLN A 48 -8.35 19.88 -1.85
C GLN A 48 -9.14 18.62 -2.27
N LYS A 49 -10.24 18.81 -3.01
CA LYS A 49 -11.15 17.73 -3.42
C LYS A 49 -10.45 16.59 -4.17
N LYS A 50 -9.47 16.91 -5.04
CA LYS A 50 -8.70 15.91 -5.81
C LYS A 50 -7.90 14.99 -4.88
N TYR A 51 -7.10 15.56 -3.98
CA TYR A 51 -6.27 14.78 -3.07
C TYR A 51 -7.09 13.95 -2.09
N LYS A 52 -8.23 14.49 -1.61
CA LYS A 52 -9.19 13.72 -0.81
C LYS A 52 -9.65 12.45 -1.53
N LYS A 53 -10.01 12.58 -2.82
CA LYS A 53 -10.47 11.46 -3.64
C LYS A 53 -9.37 10.42 -3.85
N GLU A 54 -8.17 10.85 -4.19
CA GLU A 54 -7.02 9.97 -4.40
C GLU A 54 -6.62 9.22 -3.11
N PHE A 55 -6.58 9.94 -1.99
CA PHE A 55 -6.34 9.35 -0.68
C PHE A 55 -7.40 8.30 -0.35
N ASN A 56 -8.69 8.64 -0.42
CA ASN A 56 -9.76 7.71 -0.08
C ASN A 56 -9.76 6.47 -0.99
N CYS A 57 -9.46 6.61 -2.28
CA CYS A 57 -9.34 5.47 -3.20
C CYS A 57 -8.26 4.49 -2.75
N ARG A 58 -7.09 4.99 -2.35
CA ARG A 58 -6.00 4.14 -1.81
C ARG A 58 -6.35 3.58 -0.45
N PHE A 59 -6.92 4.40 0.41
CA PHE A 59 -7.28 4.06 1.77
C PHE A 59 -8.33 2.95 1.83
N CYS A 60 -9.36 2.98 0.98
CA CYS A 60 -10.35 1.90 0.87
C CYS A 60 -9.70 0.56 0.53
N LYS A 61 -8.77 0.53 -0.44
CA LYS A 61 -8.05 -0.70 -0.81
C LYS A 61 -7.24 -1.28 0.35
N LEU A 62 -6.62 -0.41 1.15
CA LEU A 62 -5.87 -0.84 2.34
C LEU A 62 -6.80 -1.33 3.46
N LYS A 63 -8.02 -0.77 3.58
CA LYS A 63 -9.03 -1.19 4.58
C LYS A 63 -9.72 -2.51 4.24
N GLU A 64 -9.85 -2.85 2.96
CA GLU A 64 -10.41 -4.14 2.52
C GLU A 64 -9.53 -5.33 2.93
N THR A 65 -8.34 -5.09 3.48
CA THR A 65 -7.32 -6.11 3.73
C THR A 65 -7.17 -6.53 5.20
N ILE A 66 -8.27 -6.86 5.88
CA ILE A 66 -8.25 -7.59 7.17
C ILE A 66 -9.42 -8.57 7.25
N VAL A 67 -9.11 -9.87 7.24
CA VAL A 67 -9.74 -10.87 8.12
C VAL A 67 -8.60 -11.72 8.64
N ILE A 68 -8.40 -11.70 9.97
CA ILE A 68 -7.44 -12.51 10.71
C ILE A 68 -7.91 -13.96 10.71
#